data_AF-A0A971L351-F1
#
_entry.id   AF-A0A971L351-F1
#
_cell.length_a   1.000
_cell.length_b   1.000
_cell.length_c   1.000
_cell.angle_alpha   90.00
_cell.angle_beta   90.00
_cell.angle_gamma   90.00
#
_symmetry.space_group_name_H-M   'P 1'
#
loop_
_entity.id
_entity.type
_entity.pdbx_description
1 polymer ?
#
loop_
_entity_poly.entity_id
_entity_poly.type
_entity_poly.pdbx_seq_one_letter_code
_entity_poly.pdbx_strand_id
1 'polypeptide(L)'
;EQPFAAVDFIELCDKFTHILLSQVPQLTTAAAEQPIARGTEDAAELVEAGDRQLPKLTLQDDGVRRFIALVDECYDRGVPLYLEAAVPLEALYLEGALAFPFRRALSRLQAMQLQRFAQKI
;
A
#
# COMPACT_ATOMS: atom_id res chain seq x y z
N GLU A 1 -15.70 13.02 6.52
CA GLU A 1 -15.13 13.01 5.16
C GLU A 1 -15.29 11.60 4.61
N GLN A 2 -15.79 11.42 3.38
CA GLN A 2 -15.85 10.08 2.78
C GLN A 2 -14.43 9.69 2.32
N PRO A 3 -13.96 8.46 2.60
CA PRO A 3 -12.67 8.00 2.11
C PRO A 3 -12.71 7.84 0.58
N PHE A 4 -11.65 8.29 -0.11
CA PHE A 4 -11.52 8.14 -1.55
C PHE A 4 -11.65 6.66 -1.99
N ALA A 5 -12.55 6.40 -2.92
CA ALA A 5 -12.71 5.12 -3.61
C ALA A 5 -11.75 5.03 -4.81
N ALA A 6 -11.55 3.81 -5.35
CA ALA A 6 -10.71 3.61 -6.53
C ALA A 6 -11.13 4.46 -7.75
N VAL A 7 -12.42 4.75 -7.88
CA VAL A 7 -12.98 5.60 -8.95
C VAL A 7 -12.45 7.04 -8.86
N ASP A 8 -12.17 7.53 -7.65
CA ASP A 8 -11.72 8.90 -7.46
C ASP A 8 -10.27 9.10 -7.95
N PHE A 9 -9.44 8.05 -7.91
CA PHE A 9 -8.06 8.11 -8.42
C PHE A 9 -8.02 8.13 -9.95
N ILE A 10 -8.96 7.44 -10.61
CA ILE A 10 -9.15 7.52 -12.07
C ILE A 10 -9.45 8.96 -12.46
N GLU A 11 -10.44 9.56 -11.82
CA GLU A 11 -10.84 10.94 -12.09
C GLU A 11 -9.69 11.93 -11.82
N LEU A 12 -8.90 11.69 -10.77
CA LEU A 12 -7.72 12.51 -10.47
C LEU A 12 -6.68 12.45 -11.60
N CYS A 13 -6.36 11.25 -12.08
CA CYS A 13 -5.38 11.07 -13.16
C CYS A 13 -5.88 11.55 -14.53
N ASP A 14 -7.20 11.56 -14.76
CA ASP A 14 -7.79 12.14 -15.97
C ASP A 14 -7.76 13.68 -15.95
N LYS A 15 -7.86 14.29 -14.76
CA LYS A 15 -7.91 15.76 -14.60
C LYS A 15 -6.53 16.40 -14.46
N PHE A 16 -5.58 15.73 -13.82
CA PHE A 16 -4.31 16.32 -13.44
C PHE A 16 -3.14 15.61 -14.14
N THR A 17 -2.22 16.42 -14.65
CA THR A 17 -1.01 15.91 -15.32
C THR A 17 0.08 15.50 -14.33
N HIS A 18 0.00 15.95 -13.07
CA HIS A 18 0.93 15.65 -11.99
C HIS A 18 0.15 15.62 -10.67
N ILE A 19 0.51 14.70 -9.78
CA ILE A 19 -0.13 14.56 -8.47
C ILE A 19 0.94 14.71 -7.38
N LEU A 20 0.63 15.50 -6.35
CA LEU A 20 1.43 15.62 -5.14
C LEU A 20 0.64 15.04 -3.96
N LEU A 21 1.20 14.03 -3.31
CA LEU A 21 0.69 13.52 -2.04
C LEU A 21 1.62 13.99 -0.92
N SER A 22 1.10 14.86 -0.06
CA SER A 22 1.83 15.44 1.06
C SER A 22 1.54 14.74 2.38
N GLN A 23 2.44 14.92 3.36
CA GLN A 23 2.26 14.48 4.75
C GLN A 23 1.93 12.99 4.92
N VAL A 24 2.57 12.11 4.13
CA VAL A 24 2.33 10.67 4.24
C VAL A 24 2.99 10.11 5.51
N PRO A 25 2.22 9.59 6.49
CA PRO A 25 2.78 9.03 7.70
C PRO A 25 3.42 7.67 7.42
N GLN A 26 4.17 7.15 8.39
CA GLN A 26 4.53 5.74 8.36
C GLN A 26 3.27 4.87 8.38
N LEU A 27 3.18 3.93 7.44
CA LEU A 27 2.02 3.07 7.24
C LEU A 27 2.15 1.70 7.92
N THR A 28 3.32 1.38 8.48
CA THR A 28 3.59 0.15 9.25
C THR A 28 2.86 0.19 10.59
N THR A 29 2.27 -0.94 11.01
CA THR A 29 1.71 -1.09 12.37
C THR A 29 2.84 -1.36 13.37
N ALA A 30 3.09 -0.46 14.30
CA ALA A 30 3.75 -0.83 15.54
C ALA A 30 2.76 -1.69 16.36
N ALA A 31 3.01 -2.99 16.45
CA ALA A 31 2.29 -3.96 17.29
C ALA A 31 0.86 -4.37 16.85
N ALA A 32 0.78 -5.53 16.19
CA ALA A 32 -0.23 -6.52 16.53
C ALA A 32 0.48 -7.73 17.18
N GLU A 33 1.17 -7.50 18.30
CA GLU A 33 1.35 -8.59 19.27
C GLU A 33 -0.03 -8.90 19.86
N GLN A 34 -0.78 -9.77 19.20
CA GLN A 34 -1.60 -10.69 19.97
C GLN A 34 -0.70 -11.90 20.22
N PRO A 35 -0.08 -12.04 21.41
CA PRO A 35 0.51 -13.30 21.78
C PRO A 35 -0.63 -14.30 21.76
N ILE A 36 -0.68 -15.13 20.71
CA ILE A 36 -1.50 -16.33 20.72
C ILE A 36 -0.96 -17.10 21.92
N ALA A 37 -1.78 -17.18 22.96
CA ALA A 37 -1.46 -17.89 24.17
C ALA A 37 -1.03 -19.32 23.78
N ARG A 38 0.27 -19.59 23.86
CA ARG A 38 0.84 -20.94 23.74
C ARG A 38 0.41 -21.70 24.99
N GLY A 39 -0.73 -22.39 24.90
CA GLY A 39 -0.94 -23.59 25.69
C GLY A 39 0.05 -24.64 25.21
N THR A 40 0.84 -25.18 26.13
CA THR A 40 1.61 -26.38 25.91
C THR A 40 0.65 -27.56 25.87
N GLU A 41 0.56 -28.24 24.74
CA GLU A 41 0.79 -29.68 24.59
C GLU A 41 0.30 -30.17 23.21
N ASP A 42 1.12 -31.03 22.61
CA ASP A 42 0.86 -31.92 21.47
C ASP A 42 0.78 -31.35 20.03
N ALA A 43 1.85 -31.65 19.29
CA ALA A 43 1.96 -31.52 17.85
C ALA A 43 1.45 -32.78 17.14
N ALA A 44 0.49 -32.62 16.22
CA ALA A 44 0.39 -33.39 14.97
C ALA A 44 -0.56 -32.66 14.01
N GLU A 45 -0.16 -32.61 12.75
CA GLU A 45 -0.66 -31.76 11.67
C GLU A 45 -2.11 -32.01 11.26
N LEU A 46 -2.76 -30.96 10.72
CA LEU A 46 -3.38 -30.95 9.38
C LEU A 46 -3.95 -29.53 9.15
N VAL A 47 -3.22 -28.68 8.42
CA VAL A 47 -3.85 -27.49 7.83
C VAL A 47 -4.57 -27.95 6.58
N GLU A 48 -5.81 -28.41 6.74
CA GLU A 48 -6.70 -28.66 5.61
C GLU A 48 -6.86 -27.35 4.82
N ALA A 49 -6.63 -27.43 3.51
CA ALA A 49 -6.88 -26.34 2.59
C ALA A 49 -8.39 -26.11 2.45
N GLY A 50 -8.99 -25.41 3.41
CA GLY A 50 -10.41 -25.04 3.43
C GLY A 50 -10.56 -23.73 4.17
N ASP A 51 -11.05 -22.71 3.47
CA ASP A 51 -11.22 -21.32 3.92
C ASP A 51 -9.93 -20.56 4.22
N ARG A 52 -9.40 -19.86 3.21
CA ARG A 52 -8.50 -18.72 3.43
C ARG A 52 -9.25 -17.66 4.21
N GLN A 53 -9.24 -17.76 5.53
CA GLN A 53 -9.70 -16.68 6.38
C GLN A 53 -8.65 -15.59 6.32
N LEU A 54 -8.83 -14.67 5.35
CA LEU A 54 -8.03 -13.46 5.25
C LEU A 54 -8.12 -12.76 6.61
N PRO A 55 -6.99 -12.39 7.23
CA PRO A 55 -7.02 -11.68 8.51
C PRO A 55 -7.90 -10.44 8.37
N LYS A 56 -8.74 -10.17 9.38
CA LYS A 56 -9.63 -9.00 9.39
C LYS A 56 -8.79 -7.74 9.16
N LEU A 57 -9.00 -7.12 8.00
CA LEU A 57 -8.30 -5.91 7.59
C LEU A 57 -8.68 -4.77 8.53
N THR A 58 -7.66 -4.05 9.00
CA THR A 58 -7.78 -2.89 9.88
C THR A 58 -8.09 -1.62 9.08
N LEU A 59 -8.49 -0.53 9.75
CA LEU A 59 -8.64 0.79 9.12
C LEU A 59 -7.33 1.31 8.49
N GLN A 60 -6.18 0.86 8.99
CA GLN A 60 -4.88 1.22 8.43
C GLN A 60 -4.55 0.41 7.17
N ASP A 61 -5.01 -0.84 7.07
CA ASP A 61 -4.96 -1.61 5.83
C ASP A 61 -5.76 -0.94 4.70
N ASP A 62 -6.84 -0.23 5.03
CA ASP A 62 -7.57 0.60 4.05
C ASP A 62 -6.71 1.76 3.54
N GLY A 63 -6.00 2.47 4.42
CA GLY A 63 -5.06 3.53 4.02
C GLY A 63 -3.93 3.01 3.12
N VAL A 64 -3.35 1.86 3.46
CA VAL A 64 -2.30 1.20 2.65
C VAL A 64 -2.85 0.77 1.28
N ARG A 65 -4.07 0.21 1.23
CA ARG A 65 -4.74 -0.15 -0.03
C ARG A 65 -4.98 1.07 -0.91
N ARG A 66 -5.44 2.18 -0.33
CA ARG A 66 -5.66 3.43 -1.07
C ARG A 66 -4.34 4.01 -1.58
N PHE A 67 -3.28 3.97 -0.80
CA PHE A 67 -1.94 4.35 -1.25
C PHE A 67 -1.49 3.51 -2.46
N ILE A 68 -1.61 2.19 -2.36
CA ILE A 68 -1.27 1.28 -3.47
C ILE A 68 -2.11 1.58 -4.71
N ALA A 69 -3.42 1.77 -4.56
CA ALA A 69 -4.33 2.06 -5.67
C ALA A 69 -3.98 3.38 -6.37
N LEU A 70 -3.66 4.43 -5.61
CA LEU A 70 -3.21 5.71 -6.18
C LEU A 70 -1.91 5.56 -6.98
N VAL A 71 -0.91 4.88 -6.40
CA VAL A 71 0.38 4.65 -7.07
C VAL A 71 0.18 3.86 -8.38
N ASP A 72 -0.65 2.82 -8.33
CA ASP A 72 -0.91 1.96 -9.48
C ASP A 72 -1.61 2.74 -10.61
N GLU A 73 -2.64 3.52 -10.30
CA GLU A 73 -3.33 4.34 -11.31
C GLU A 73 -2.41 5.40 -11.92
N CYS A 74 -1.62 6.11 -11.09
CA CYS A 74 -0.62 7.07 -11.58
C CYS A 74 0.39 6.41 -12.52
N TYR A 75 0.83 5.19 -12.19
CA TYR A 75 1.80 4.44 -12.99
C TYR A 75 1.23 4.04 -14.34
N ASP A 76 0.03 3.43 -14.33
CA ASP A 76 -0.61 2.91 -15.53
C ASP A 76 -0.99 4.05 -16.50
N ARG A 77 -1.33 5.23 -15.96
CA ARG A 77 -1.65 6.43 -16.75
C ARG A 77 -0.42 7.26 -17.14
N GLY A 78 0.76 6.97 -16.58
CA GLY A 78 1.97 7.76 -16.78
C GLY A 78 1.89 9.16 -16.17
N VAL A 79 1.11 9.34 -15.11
CA VAL A 79 1.00 10.58 -14.34
C VAL A 79 2.09 10.56 -13.25
N PRO A 80 3.04 11.52 -13.23
CA PRO A 80 4.02 11.62 -12.17
C PRO A 80 3.37 11.82 -10.80
N LEU A 81 3.76 10.98 -9.84
CA LEU A 81 3.38 11.10 -8.44
C LEU A 81 4.58 11.58 -7.61
N TYR A 82 4.43 12.77 -7.01
CA TYR A 82 5.37 13.31 -6.04
C TYR A 82 4.89 12.97 -4.63
N LEU A 83 5.83 12.54 -3.78
CA LEU A 83 5.53 12.04 -2.44
C LEU A 83 6.37 12.79 -1.40
N GLU A 84 5.71 13.41 -0.43
CA GLU A 84 6.32 13.88 0.81
C GLU A 84 5.89 12.93 1.94
N ALA A 85 6.86 12.19 2.46
CA ALA A 85 6.64 11.19 3.50
C ALA A 85 7.44 11.49 4.76
N ALA A 86 6.88 11.15 5.93
CA ALA A 86 7.51 11.33 7.23
C ALA A 86 8.72 10.39 7.45
N VAL A 87 8.83 9.33 6.64
CA VAL A 87 9.89 8.33 6.68
C VAL A 87 10.38 8.04 5.26
N PRO A 88 11.60 7.48 5.08
CA PRO A 88 12.07 6.99 3.78
C PRO A 88 11.08 6.02 3.14
N LEU A 89 11.08 5.96 1.80
CA LEU A 89 10.11 5.18 1.03
C LEU A 89 10.12 3.69 1.42
N GLU A 90 11.31 3.13 1.66
CA GLU A 90 11.53 1.75 2.08
C GLU A 90 11.02 1.47 3.50
N ALA A 91 10.86 2.51 4.32
CA ALA A 91 10.39 2.44 5.70
C ALA A 91 8.89 2.78 5.87
N LEU A 92 8.20 3.17 4.79
CA LEU A 92 6.77 3.47 4.84
C LEU A 92 5.95 2.26 5.28
N TYR A 93 6.25 1.07 4.76
CA TYR A 93 5.53 -0.17 5.08
C TYR A 93 6.48 -1.36 5.08
N LEU A 94 6.96 -1.73 6.27
CA LEU A 94 7.98 -2.76 6.46
C LEU A 94 7.39 -4.18 6.45
N GLU A 95 6.23 -4.34 7.09
CA GLU A 95 5.61 -5.64 7.35
C GLU A 95 4.07 -5.57 7.39
N GLY A 96 3.43 -6.74 7.29
CA GLY A 96 1.98 -6.91 7.35
C GLY A 96 1.38 -7.52 6.08
N ALA A 97 0.05 -7.70 6.05
CA ALA A 97 -0.66 -8.47 5.02
C ALA A 97 -0.51 -7.92 3.59
N LEU A 98 -0.18 -6.63 3.44
CA LEU A 98 -0.02 -5.96 2.15
C LEU A 98 1.45 -5.77 1.74
N ALA A 99 2.41 -6.43 2.41
CA ALA A 99 3.84 -6.19 2.15
C ALA A 99 4.24 -6.51 0.69
N PHE A 100 3.71 -7.59 0.11
CA PHE A 100 3.99 -7.93 -1.27
C PHE A 100 3.44 -6.89 -2.27
N PRO A 101 2.13 -6.54 -2.28
CA PRO A 101 1.63 -5.51 -3.18
C PRO A 101 2.24 -4.14 -2.91
N PHE A 102 2.60 -3.81 -1.65
CA PHE A 102 3.28 -2.56 -1.33
C PHE A 102 4.68 -2.49 -1.94
N ARG A 103 5.49 -3.56 -1.86
CA ARG A 103 6.80 -3.60 -2.54
C ARG A 103 6.69 -3.36 -4.05
N ARG A 104 5.64 -3.88 -4.69
CA ARG A 104 5.38 -3.61 -6.12
C ARG A 104 5.05 -2.14 -6.37
N ALA A 105 4.28 -1.50 -5.49
CA ALA A 105 4.02 -0.07 -5.56
C ALA A 105 5.32 0.75 -5.39
N LEU A 106 6.22 0.36 -4.49
CA LEU A 106 7.53 0.99 -4.35
C LEU A 106 8.36 0.90 -5.63
N SER A 107 8.40 -0.28 -6.27
CA SER A 107 9.10 -0.44 -7.55
C SER A 107 8.52 0.46 -8.65
N ARG A 108 7.20 0.68 -8.67
CA ARG A 108 6.55 1.60 -9.62
C ARG A 108 6.93 3.05 -9.35
N LEU A 109 6.95 3.49 -8.09
CA LEU A 109 7.44 4.82 -7.70
C LEU A 109 8.91 5.01 -8.12
N GLN A 110 9.77 4.03 -7.90
CA GLN A 110 11.17 4.07 -8.35
C GLN A 110 11.28 4.12 -9.88
N ALA A 111 10.45 3.36 -10.60
CA ALA A 111 10.40 3.42 -12.05
C ALA A 111 9.99 4.81 -12.55
N MET A 112 8.99 5.46 -11.93
CA MET A 112 8.59 6.84 -12.22
C MET A 112 9.72 7.87 -11.99
N GLN A 113 10.64 7.61 -11.05
CA GLN A 113 11.79 8.49 -10.81
C GLN A 113 12.83 8.39 -11.93
N LEU A 114 13.02 7.19 -12.47
CA LEU A 114 14.00 6.91 -13.53
C LEU A 114 13.46 7.24 -14.93
N GLN A 115 12.15 7.03 -15.13
CA GLN A 115 11.47 7.34 -16.38
C GLN A 115 11.08 8.81 -16.37
N ARG A 116 11.44 9.57 -17.42
CA ARG A 116 11.03 10.98 -17.55
C ARG A 116 9.54 11.06 -17.90
N PHE A 117 8.65 10.73 -16.97
CA PHE A 117 7.20 10.86 -17.14
C PHE A 117 6.79 12.32 -17.35
N ALA A 118 7.53 13.26 -16.76
CA ALA A 118 7.34 14.70 -16.93
C ALA A 118 7.71 15.26 -18.33
N GLN A 119 7.98 14.41 -19.32
CA GLN A 119 8.35 14.84 -20.67
C GLN A 119 7.26 14.52 -21.70
N LYS A 120 6.09 15.13 -21.50
CA LYS A 120 5.17 15.48 -22.59
C LYS A 120 4.83 16.96 -22.45
N ILE A 121 5.68 17.79 -23.06
CA ILE A 121 5.41 19.19 -23.38
C ILE A 121 4.95 19.22 -24.84
#